data_AF-A0A329SD99-F1
#
_entry.id   AF-A0A329SD99-F1
#
_cell.length_a   1.000
_cell.length_b   1.000
_cell.length_c   1.000
_cell.angle_alpha   90.00
_cell.angle_beta   90.00
_cell.angle_gamma   90.00
#
_symmetry.space_group_name_H-M   'P 1'
#
loop_
_entity.id
_entity.type
_entity.pdbx_description
1 polymer ?
#
loop_
_entity_poly.entity_id
_entity_poly.type
_entity_poly.pdbx_seq_one_letter_code
_entity_poly.pdbx_strand_id
1 'polypeptide(L)'
;MAWTAPSSQFESETSSFEGLSREVARPSAEIMSRIDSPLDFLLYFMPKKLWTYITRETNRYKNTKVDEKARVERARLVREGQGGQSLRDIRRRLRAEPDYSPREILQVMGLLVAHMLSPTRPFSDHWAMVVDDALPGGNFGQYLARNRCTAILGDLHLCNNNTANKRGKLWKLRAVVNDIQDRFQKAWSVSNIISFDEGVLHATSKQTGTRMFMSDKPYRYGTKMFMTCDSRTAYCHRLMTYLFYPNILCRKYLP
;
A
#
# COMPACT_ATOMS: atom_id res chain seq x y z
N MET A 1 49.59 5.79 -12.42
CA MET A 1 48.47 5.02 -13.01
C MET A 1 47.96 5.82 -14.20
N ALA A 2 48.12 5.27 -15.41
CA ALA A 2 47.55 5.88 -16.61
C ALA A 2 46.22 5.19 -16.91
N TRP A 3 45.14 5.96 -17.00
CA TRP A 3 43.84 5.43 -17.40
C TRP A 3 43.83 5.18 -18.91
N THR A 4 43.19 4.10 -19.34
CA THR A 4 42.94 3.82 -20.76
C THR A 4 41.93 4.79 -21.35
N ALA A 5 42.03 5.04 -22.66
CA ALA A 5 41.15 5.95 -23.39
C ALA A 5 39.69 5.46 -23.34
N PRO A 6 38.71 6.37 -23.21
CA PRO A 6 37.30 5.99 -23.20
C PRO A 6 36.92 5.38 -24.55
N SER A 7 36.48 4.13 -24.54
CA SER A 7 35.92 3.46 -25.72
C SER A 7 34.47 3.90 -25.92
N SER A 8 34.16 4.36 -27.13
CA SER A 8 32.79 4.62 -27.61
C SER A 8 32.18 3.44 -28.37
N GLN A 9 32.91 2.32 -28.47
CA GLN A 9 32.39 1.10 -29.07
C GLN A 9 31.59 0.33 -28.01
N PHE A 10 30.27 0.35 -28.17
CA PHE A 10 29.39 -0.57 -27.47
C PHE A 10 29.58 -1.95 -28.11
N GLU A 11 30.19 -2.90 -27.39
CA GLU A 11 30.22 -4.29 -27.83
C GLU A 11 28.78 -4.79 -27.91
N SER A 12 28.31 -5.05 -29.13
CA SER A 12 26.99 -5.62 -29.41
C SER A 12 26.97 -7.15 -29.24
N GLU A 13 27.90 -7.70 -28.46
CA GLU A 13 27.91 -9.12 -28.13
C GLU A 13 26.68 -9.45 -27.28
N THR A 14 25.67 -9.96 -27.97
CA THR A 14 24.43 -10.48 -27.39
C THR A 14 24.66 -11.88 -26.76
N SER A 15 25.89 -12.39 -26.84
CA SER A 15 26.36 -13.53 -26.07
C SER A 15 26.53 -13.09 -24.62
N SER A 16 25.54 -13.46 -23.79
CA SER A 16 25.70 -13.62 -22.35
C SER A 16 27.10 -14.14 -22.03
N PHE A 17 27.86 -13.42 -21.19
CA PHE A 17 29.18 -13.82 -20.67
C PHE A 17 29.25 -15.34 -20.43
N GLU A 18 30.32 -15.99 -20.89
CA GLU A 18 30.54 -17.43 -20.68
C GLU A 18 30.38 -17.80 -19.19
N GLY A 19 29.45 -18.71 -18.91
CA GLY A 19 29.14 -19.17 -17.55
C GLY A 19 27.92 -18.51 -16.87
N LEU A 20 27.33 -17.46 -17.46
CA LEU A 20 26.07 -16.87 -16.97
C LEU A 20 24.87 -17.68 -17.48
N SER A 21 24.37 -18.58 -16.62
CA SER A 21 23.15 -19.38 -16.83
C SER A 21 22.01 -18.53 -17.40
N ARG A 22 21.43 -18.92 -18.55
CA ARG A 22 20.23 -18.30 -19.15
C ARG A 22 18.95 -18.72 -18.42
N GLU A 23 19.02 -18.95 -17.12
CA GLU A 23 17.86 -19.31 -16.32
C GLU A 23 16.84 -18.18 -16.36
N VAL A 24 15.78 -18.42 -17.14
CA VAL A 24 14.61 -17.55 -17.16
C VAL A 24 13.98 -17.62 -15.77
N ALA A 25 13.82 -16.47 -15.14
CA ALA A 25 13.06 -16.31 -13.90
C ALA A 25 11.67 -16.95 -14.08
N ARG A 26 11.29 -17.87 -13.19
CA ARG A 26 10.03 -18.60 -13.26
C ARG A 26 9.22 -18.46 -11.97
N PRO A 27 7.89 -18.44 -12.06
CA PRO A 27 7.05 -18.55 -10.89
C PRO A 27 7.25 -19.89 -10.19
N SER A 28 7.14 -19.90 -8.87
CA SER A 28 7.18 -21.12 -8.06
C SER A 28 5.97 -22.01 -8.33
N ALA A 29 6.10 -23.32 -8.09
CA ALA A 29 4.98 -24.25 -8.24
C ALA A 29 3.80 -23.86 -7.34
N GLU A 30 4.08 -23.30 -6.15
CA GLU A 30 3.04 -22.86 -5.22
C GLU A 30 2.18 -21.74 -5.81
N ILE A 31 2.79 -20.70 -6.40
CA ILE A 31 2.01 -19.61 -7.00
C ILE A 31 1.31 -20.05 -8.28
N MET A 32 1.96 -20.90 -9.09
CA MET A 32 1.37 -21.47 -10.30
C MET A 32 0.08 -22.24 -10.01
N SER A 33 -0.01 -22.95 -8.87
CA SER A 33 -1.22 -23.67 -8.47
C SER A 33 -2.42 -22.78 -8.13
N ARG A 34 -2.24 -21.44 -8.08
CA ARG A 34 -3.25 -20.48 -7.62
C ARG A 34 -3.67 -19.46 -8.68
N ILE A 35 -3.12 -19.54 -9.89
CA ILE A 35 -3.32 -18.53 -10.94
C ILE A 35 -4.77 -18.47 -11.45
N ASP A 36 -5.51 -19.57 -11.36
CA ASP A 36 -6.89 -19.68 -11.83
C ASP A 36 -7.88 -18.89 -10.94
N SER A 37 -7.45 -18.49 -9.73
CA SER A 37 -8.24 -17.74 -8.78
C SER A 37 -7.53 -16.43 -8.43
N PRO A 38 -7.99 -15.27 -8.95
CA PRO A 38 -7.41 -13.97 -8.62
C PRO A 38 -7.37 -13.68 -7.12
N LEU A 39 -8.35 -14.21 -6.37
CA LEU A 39 -8.39 -14.08 -4.92
C LEU A 39 -7.33 -14.95 -4.24
N ASP A 40 -7.15 -16.20 -4.65
CA ASP A 40 -6.10 -17.06 -4.06
C ASP A 40 -4.70 -16.59 -4.43
N PHE A 41 -4.54 -16.03 -5.63
CA PHE A 41 -3.33 -15.35 -6.06
C PHE A 41 -3.03 -14.12 -5.19
N LEU A 42 -4.02 -13.27 -4.93
CA LEU A 42 -3.88 -12.14 -3.99
C LEU A 42 -3.53 -12.64 -2.57
N LEU A 43 -4.19 -13.69 -2.10
CA LEU A 43 -3.98 -14.25 -0.76
C LEU A 43 -2.65 -15.00 -0.62
N TYR A 44 -1.98 -15.34 -1.72
CA TYR A 44 -0.60 -15.80 -1.67
C TYR A 44 0.34 -14.66 -1.25
N PHE A 45 0.23 -13.49 -1.91
CA PHE A 45 1.05 -12.32 -1.59
C PHE A 45 0.64 -11.62 -0.28
N MET A 46 -0.64 -11.65 0.05
CA MET A 46 -1.20 -11.10 1.28
C MET A 46 -1.98 -12.19 2.03
N PRO A 47 -1.30 -13.02 2.84
CA PRO A 47 -1.92 -14.16 3.53
C PRO A 47 -3.10 -13.76 4.42
N LYS A 48 -4.05 -14.69 4.62
CA LYS A 48 -5.20 -14.48 5.52
C LYS A 48 -4.80 -13.96 6.91
N LYS A 49 -3.69 -14.47 7.47
CA LYS A 49 -3.13 -14.01 8.75
C LYS A 49 -2.76 -12.52 8.75
N LEU A 50 -2.25 -12.00 7.64
CA LEU A 50 -1.91 -10.59 7.47
C LEU A 50 -3.18 -9.73 7.49
N TRP A 51 -4.25 -10.15 6.82
CA TRP A 51 -5.54 -9.45 6.88
C TRP A 51 -6.13 -9.45 8.28
N THR A 52 -6.10 -10.59 8.98
CA THR A 52 -6.54 -10.66 10.38
C THR A 52 -5.71 -9.73 11.29
N TYR A 53 -4.40 -9.65 11.06
CA TYR A 53 -3.51 -8.72 11.76
C TYR A 53 -3.91 -7.26 11.52
N ILE A 54 -4.06 -6.87 10.25
CA ILE A 54 -4.47 -5.51 9.86
C ILE A 54 -5.82 -5.15 10.48
N THR A 55 -6.80 -6.05 10.43
CA THR A 55 -8.11 -5.84 11.06
C THR A 55 -7.99 -5.60 12.56
N ARG A 56 -7.19 -6.42 13.25
CA ARG A 56 -6.98 -6.26 14.69
C ARG A 56 -6.36 -4.91 15.04
N GLU A 57 -5.32 -4.49 14.31
CA GLU A 57 -4.67 -3.20 14.57
C GLU A 57 -5.54 -2.00 14.17
N THR A 58 -6.37 -2.15 13.14
CA THR A 58 -7.39 -1.16 12.74
C THR A 58 -8.46 -1.00 13.84
N ASN A 59 -9.01 -2.09 14.37
CA ASN A 59 -9.98 -2.04 15.47
C ASN A 59 -9.37 -1.47 16.76
N ARG A 60 -8.12 -1.85 17.07
CA ARG A 60 -7.36 -1.24 18.18
C ARG A 60 -7.27 0.27 17.99
N TYR A 61 -6.88 0.74 16.81
CA TYR A 61 -6.77 2.16 16.50
C TYR A 61 -8.11 2.89 16.63
N LYS A 62 -9.17 2.37 15.99
CA LYS A 62 -10.56 2.85 16.10
C LYS A 62 -10.93 3.09 17.56
N ASN A 63 -10.74 2.07 18.41
CA ASN A 63 -11.13 2.12 19.83
C ASN A 63 -10.29 3.12 20.63
N THR A 64 -9.00 3.30 20.32
CA THR A 64 -8.17 4.33 20.96
C THR A 64 -8.52 5.76 20.56
N LYS A 65 -9.13 5.96 19.39
CA LYS A 65 -9.43 7.29 18.82
C LYS A 65 -10.85 7.78 19.07
N VAL A 66 -11.66 7.02 19.80
CA VAL A 66 -13.06 7.37 20.10
C VAL A 66 -13.21 8.78 20.68
N ASP A 67 -12.40 9.16 21.66
CA ASP A 67 -12.54 10.46 22.31
C ASP A 67 -12.18 11.64 21.40
N GLU A 68 -11.18 11.46 20.53
CA GLU A 68 -10.80 12.45 19.54
C GLU A 68 -11.89 12.60 18.48
N LYS A 69 -12.40 11.48 17.95
CA LYS A 69 -13.52 11.47 17.00
C LYS A 69 -14.77 12.15 17.58
N ALA A 70 -15.11 11.85 18.83
CA ALA A 70 -16.25 12.47 19.50
C ALA A 70 -16.12 14.00 19.61
N ARG A 71 -14.90 14.52 19.85
CA ARG A 71 -14.65 15.97 19.87
C ARG A 71 -14.79 16.60 18.49
N VAL A 72 -14.23 15.96 17.47
CA VAL A 72 -14.31 16.43 16.07
C VAL A 72 -15.77 16.47 15.62
N GLU A 73 -16.51 15.40 15.88
CA GLU A 73 -17.92 15.31 15.53
C GLU A 73 -18.76 16.36 16.27
N ARG A 74 -18.56 16.54 17.57
CA ARG A 74 -19.26 17.59 18.32
C ARG A 74 -18.96 18.98 17.78
N ALA A 75 -17.69 19.26 17.47
CA ALA A 75 -17.28 20.54 16.90
C ALA A 75 -17.90 20.77 15.51
N ARG A 76 -18.19 19.71 14.75
CA ARG A 76 -18.93 19.78 13.49
C ARG A 76 -20.42 20.07 13.74
N LEU A 77 -21.08 19.31 14.61
CA LEU A 77 -22.50 19.49 14.93
C LEU A 77 -22.80 20.89 15.48
N VAL A 78 -21.92 21.45 16.32
CA VAL A 78 -22.05 22.83 16.82
C VAL A 78 -21.97 23.84 15.68
N ARG A 79 -21.06 23.64 14.71
CA ARG A 79 -20.94 24.52 13.53
C ARG A 79 -22.16 24.42 12.60
N GLU A 80 -22.79 23.26 12.54
CA GLU A 80 -23.99 23.00 11.72
C GLU A 80 -25.30 23.39 12.44
N GLY A 81 -25.25 24.00 13.63
CA GLY A 81 -26.44 24.39 14.41
C GLY A 81 -27.17 23.24 15.10
N GLN A 82 -26.59 22.03 15.09
CA GLN A 82 -27.15 20.79 15.64
C GLN A 82 -26.49 20.38 16.97
N GLY A 83 -26.15 21.37 17.82
CA GLY A 83 -25.38 21.17 19.05
C GLY A 83 -26.08 20.43 20.20
N GLY A 84 -27.27 19.86 19.98
CA GLY A 84 -28.08 19.23 21.03
C GLY A 84 -27.50 17.91 21.57
N GLN A 85 -26.61 17.25 20.84
CA GLN A 85 -26.00 16.00 21.31
C GLN A 85 -24.85 16.24 22.29
N SER A 86 -24.92 15.58 23.45
CA SER A 86 -23.83 15.59 24.43
C SER A 86 -22.61 14.81 23.91
N LEU A 87 -21.40 15.25 24.28
CA LEU A 87 -20.17 14.48 24.06
C LEU A 87 -20.26 13.06 24.62
N ARG A 88 -20.98 12.88 25.74
CA ARG A 88 -21.15 11.58 26.36
C ARG A 88 -21.94 10.62 25.45
N ASP A 89 -22.98 11.14 24.80
CA ASP A 89 -23.84 10.34 23.92
C ASP A 89 -23.10 9.98 22.63
N ILE A 90 -22.37 10.93 22.05
CA ILE A 90 -21.52 10.69 20.87
C ILE A 90 -20.47 9.61 21.19
N ARG A 91 -19.77 9.71 22.32
CA ARG A 91 -18.80 8.67 22.75
C ARG A 91 -19.47 7.31 22.93
N ARG A 92 -20.65 7.27 23.56
CA ARG A 92 -21.40 6.03 23.77
C ARG A 92 -21.75 5.37 22.44
N ARG A 93 -22.26 6.16 21.47
CA ARG A 93 -22.58 5.68 20.13
C ARG A 93 -21.35 5.15 19.41
N LEU A 94 -20.24 5.89 19.41
CA LEU A 94 -18.98 5.47 18.76
C LEU A 94 -18.40 4.18 19.37
N ARG A 95 -18.53 3.97 20.69
CA ARG A 95 -18.12 2.71 21.34
C ARG A 95 -19.05 1.54 21.04
N ALA A 96 -20.32 1.81 20.76
CA ALA A 96 -21.30 0.80 20.40
C ALA A 96 -21.19 0.37 18.93
N GLU A 97 -20.44 1.10 18.09
CA GLU A 97 -20.22 0.70 16.69
C GLU A 97 -19.48 -0.64 16.63
N PRO A 98 -19.96 -1.60 15.82
CA PRO A 98 -19.33 -2.90 15.70
C PRO A 98 -17.91 -2.78 15.17
N ASP A 99 -17.03 -3.63 15.67
CA ASP A 99 -15.69 -3.81 15.15
C ASP A 99 -15.73 -4.23 13.67
N TYR A 100 -14.64 -3.95 12.95
CA TYR A 100 -14.46 -4.36 11.58
C TYR A 100 -14.11 -5.85 11.50
N SER A 101 -14.62 -6.54 10.50
CA SER A 101 -14.21 -7.90 10.15
C SER A 101 -13.13 -7.91 9.07
N PRO A 102 -12.32 -8.97 8.95
CA PRO A 102 -11.35 -9.10 7.85
C PRO A 102 -12.01 -9.08 6.47
N ARG A 103 -13.26 -9.57 6.37
CA ARG A 103 -14.05 -9.51 5.15
C ARG A 103 -14.33 -8.07 4.73
N GLU A 104 -14.70 -7.19 5.66
CA GLU A 104 -14.95 -5.78 5.34
C GLU A 104 -13.69 -5.07 4.84
N ILE A 105 -12.52 -5.36 5.43
CA ILE A 105 -11.25 -4.80 4.94
C ILE A 105 -10.93 -5.31 3.54
N LEU A 106 -11.12 -6.61 3.27
CA LEU A 106 -10.96 -7.17 1.93
C LEU A 106 -11.95 -6.55 0.92
N GLN A 107 -13.19 -6.29 1.32
CA GLN A 107 -14.16 -5.59 0.48
C GLN A 107 -13.68 -4.18 0.16
N VAL A 108 -13.19 -3.41 1.14
CA VAL A 108 -12.61 -2.08 0.87
C VAL A 108 -11.46 -2.16 -0.13
N MET A 109 -10.56 -3.15 0.00
CA MET A 109 -9.48 -3.34 -0.97
C MET A 109 -10.01 -3.69 -2.36
N GLY A 110 -11.03 -4.55 -2.46
CA GLY A 110 -11.70 -4.84 -3.72
C GLY A 110 -12.33 -3.60 -4.36
N LEU A 111 -12.97 -2.74 -3.56
CA LEU A 111 -13.54 -1.47 -4.03
C LEU A 111 -12.46 -0.48 -4.50
N LEU A 112 -11.29 -0.45 -3.85
CA LEU A 112 -10.16 0.35 -4.31
C LEU A 112 -9.60 -0.17 -5.64
N VAL A 113 -9.50 -1.49 -5.83
CA VAL A 113 -9.10 -2.09 -7.12
C VAL A 113 -10.12 -1.78 -8.20
N ALA A 114 -11.42 -1.92 -7.92
CA ALA A 114 -12.48 -1.56 -8.86
C ALA A 114 -12.43 -0.08 -9.25
N HIS A 115 -12.16 0.83 -8.29
CA HIS A 115 -11.97 2.25 -8.58
C HIS A 115 -10.72 2.52 -9.41
N MET A 116 -9.63 1.76 -9.24
CA MET A 116 -8.45 1.89 -10.12
C MET A 116 -8.76 1.49 -11.56
N LEU A 117 -9.62 0.48 -11.77
CA LEU A 117 -10.02 0.02 -13.10
C LEU A 117 -11.07 0.94 -13.76
N SER A 118 -11.95 1.54 -12.97
CA SER A 118 -12.99 2.47 -13.42
C SER A 118 -13.03 3.71 -12.52
N PRO A 119 -12.11 4.67 -12.72
CA PRO A 119 -11.97 5.81 -11.83
C PRO A 119 -13.13 6.80 -11.97
N THR A 120 -13.60 7.30 -10.83
CA THR A 120 -14.50 8.46 -10.72
C THR A 120 -13.72 9.63 -10.13
N ARG A 121 -14.25 10.86 -10.25
CA ARG A 121 -13.56 12.04 -9.68
C ARG A 121 -13.43 11.95 -8.15
N PRO A 122 -14.52 11.87 -7.37
CA PRO A 122 -14.47 11.45 -5.99
C PRO A 122 -14.77 9.96 -5.89
N PHE A 123 -14.04 9.27 -5.00
CA PHE A 123 -14.27 7.86 -4.71
C PHE A 123 -15.71 7.57 -4.25
N SER A 124 -16.36 8.53 -3.59
CA SER A 124 -17.74 8.39 -3.10
C SER A 124 -18.81 8.31 -4.20
N ASP A 125 -18.52 8.75 -5.43
CA ASP A 125 -19.51 8.75 -6.52
C ASP A 125 -19.86 7.35 -6.98
N HIS A 126 -19.02 6.35 -6.67
CA HIS A 126 -19.35 4.93 -6.88
C HIS A 126 -20.58 4.45 -6.08
N TRP A 127 -21.01 5.21 -5.07
CA TRP A 127 -22.24 4.98 -4.31
C TRP A 127 -23.42 5.82 -4.79
N ALA A 128 -23.24 6.69 -5.78
CA ALA A 128 -24.33 7.44 -6.36
C ALA A 128 -25.30 6.48 -7.07
N MET A 129 -26.59 6.69 -6.86
CA MET A 129 -27.67 5.93 -7.52
C MET A 129 -28.07 6.58 -8.85
N VAL A 130 -27.30 7.56 -9.33
CA VAL A 130 -27.56 8.23 -10.60
C VAL A 130 -27.25 7.24 -11.71
N VAL A 131 -28.26 6.90 -12.51
CA VAL A 131 -28.11 6.09 -13.71
C VAL A 131 -27.72 7.04 -14.83
N ASP A 132 -26.43 7.04 -15.20
CA ASP A 132 -26.04 7.45 -16.55
C ASP A 132 -26.13 6.19 -17.41
N ASP A 133 -26.83 6.27 -18.55
CA ASP A 133 -27.38 5.19 -19.38
C ASP A 133 -26.42 4.05 -19.83
N ALA A 134 -25.17 4.02 -19.37
CA ALA A 134 -24.17 2.98 -19.63
C ALA A 134 -23.66 2.23 -18.38
N LEU A 135 -23.84 2.75 -17.16
CA LEU A 135 -23.36 2.09 -15.92
C LEU A 135 -24.48 2.02 -14.87
N PRO A 136 -24.81 0.83 -14.34
CA PRO A 136 -25.80 0.73 -13.28
C PRO A 136 -25.32 1.46 -12.03
N GLY A 137 -26.12 2.40 -11.53
CA GLY A 137 -25.84 3.16 -10.32
C GLY A 137 -25.80 2.27 -9.06
N GLY A 138 -25.03 2.70 -8.06
CA GLY A 138 -25.04 2.06 -6.73
C GLY A 138 -24.28 0.73 -6.59
N ASN A 139 -23.45 0.33 -7.57
CA ASN A 139 -22.75 -0.96 -7.54
C ASN A 139 -21.90 -1.18 -6.27
N PHE A 140 -21.23 -0.15 -5.75
CA PHE A 140 -20.41 -0.31 -4.55
C PHE A 140 -21.25 -0.51 -3.28
N GLY A 141 -22.46 0.05 -3.26
CA GLY A 141 -23.40 -0.08 -2.14
C GLY A 141 -23.85 -1.51 -1.87
N GLN A 142 -23.81 -2.38 -2.89
CA GLN A 142 -24.13 -3.80 -2.78
C GLN A 142 -23.09 -4.59 -1.95
N TYR A 143 -21.83 -4.12 -1.95
CA TYR A 143 -20.74 -4.79 -1.24
C TYR A 143 -20.48 -4.20 0.14
N LEU A 144 -20.49 -2.86 0.24
CA LEU A 144 -20.23 -2.16 1.49
C LEU A 144 -20.86 -0.76 1.49
N ALA A 145 -21.56 -0.39 2.56
CA ALA A 145 -22.15 0.93 2.68
C ALA A 145 -21.08 2.05 2.69
N ARG A 146 -21.36 3.19 2.04
CA ARG A 146 -20.45 4.33 1.89
C ARG A 146 -19.85 4.80 3.22
N ASN A 147 -20.68 4.98 4.23
CA ASN A 147 -20.25 5.47 5.55
C ASN A 147 -19.35 4.45 6.25
N ARG A 148 -19.64 3.15 6.10
CA ARG A 148 -18.82 2.07 6.65
C ARG A 148 -17.46 1.99 5.96
N CYS A 149 -17.43 2.08 4.63
CA CYS A 149 -16.19 2.16 3.86
C CYS A 149 -15.33 3.37 4.27
N THR A 150 -15.96 4.55 4.38
CA THR A 150 -15.28 5.79 4.79
C THR A 150 -14.72 5.67 6.21
N ALA A 151 -15.46 5.06 7.13
CA ALA A 151 -15.01 4.81 8.49
C ALA A 151 -13.78 3.88 8.51
N ILE A 152 -13.82 2.77 7.76
CA ILE A 152 -12.69 1.84 7.63
C ILE A 152 -11.45 2.54 7.06
N LEU A 153 -11.60 3.31 5.97
CA LEU A 153 -10.48 4.04 5.38
C LEU A 153 -9.87 5.07 6.34
N GLY A 154 -10.70 5.73 7.16
CA GLY A 154 -10.23 6.67 8.19
C GLY A 154 -9.52 6.01 9.37
N ASP A 155 -9.85 4.76 9.68
CA ASP A 155 -9.29 3.99 10.80
C ASP A 155 -8.21 3.00 10.40
N LEU A 156 -7.99 2.76 9.10
CA LEU A 156 -7.10 1.74 8.59
C LEU A 156 -5.71 1.90 9.19
N HIS A 157 -5.27 0.85 9.89
CA HIS A 157 -4.03 0.91 10.64
C HIS A 157 -3.25 -0.41 10.55
N LEU A 158 -1.96 -0.28 10.26
CA LEU A 158 -1.10 -1.41 9.86
C LEU A 158 -0.11 -1.84 10.95
N CYS A 159 -0.19 -1.27 12.15
CA CYS A 159 0.78 -1.51 13.21
C CYS A 159 0.22 -1.23 14.61
N ASN A 160 0.70 -1.92 15.65
CA ASN A 160 0.35 -1.56 17.02
C ASN A 160 1.15 -0.33 17.51
N ASN A 161 0.49 0.83 17.67
CA ASN A 161 1.14 2.08 18.11
C ASN A 161 1.81 2.01 19.49
N ASN A 162 1.39 1.07 20.34
CA ASN A 162 1.86 0.96 21.72
C ASN A 162 3.16 0.16 21.83
N THR A 163 3.34 -0.83 20.95
CA THR A 163 4.49 -1.75 20.99
C THR A 163 5.48 -1.53 19.86
N ALA A 164 5.13 -0.69 18.87
CA ALA A 164 5.98 -0.47 17.72
C ALA A 164 7.30 0.22 18.08
N ASN A 165 8.39 -0.26 17.47
CA ASN A 165 9.67 0.43 17.49
C ASN A 165 9.61 1.67 16.58
N LYS A 166 9.46 2.85 17.18
CA LYS A 166 9.31 4.14 16.48
C LYS A 166 10.62 4.73 15.95
N ARG A 167 11.76 4.02 16.04
CA ARG A 167 13.08 4.53 15.60
C ARG A 167 13.18 4.76 14.07
N GLY A 168 12.42 4.02 13.25
CA GLY A 168 12.48 4.12 11.79
C GLY A 168 11.28 4.85 11.18
N LYS A 169 11.47 5.71 10.18
CA LYS A 169 10.37 6.50 9.57
C LYS A 169 9.19 5.68 9.04
N LEU A 170 9.43 4.42 8.64
CA LEU A 170 8.43 3.49 8.11
C LEU A 170 7.95 2.45 9.13
N TRP A 171 8.12 2.71 10.42
CA TRP A 171 7.76 1.74 11.47
C TRP A 171 6.30 1.28 11.38
N LYS A 172 5.39 2.14 10.89
CA LYS A 172 3.96 1.83 10.70
C LYS A 172 3.70 0.81 9.60
N LEU A 173 4.55 0.73 8.58
CA LEU A 173 4.36 -0.16 7.42
C LEU A 173 5.21 -1.42 7.51
N ARG A 174 6.24 -1.41 8.36
CA ARG A 174 7.29 -2.44 8.42
C ARG A 174 6.75 -3.87 8.49
N ALA A 175 5.79 -4.15 9.37
CA ALA A 175 5.26 -5.50 9.53
C ALA A 175 4.65 -6.02 8.23
N VAL A 176 3.78 -5.21 7.60
CA VAL A 176 3.09 -5.56 6.35
C VAL A 176 4.08 -5.66 5.19
N VAL A 177 5.00 -4.70 5.07
CA VAL A 177 5.99 -4.66 3.98
C VAL A 177 6.95 -5.86 4.06
N ASN A 178 7.35 -6.27 5.26
CA ASN A 178 8.20 -7.45 5.43
C ASN A 178 7.49 -8.73 4.97
N ASP A 179 6.23 -8.92 5.37
CA ASP A 179 5.44 -10.09 4.96
C ASP A 179 5.24 -10.13 3.44
N ILE A 180 4.95 -9.00 2.81
CA ILE A 180 4.76 -8.93 1.34
C ILE A 180 6.08 -9.19 0.61
N GLN A 181 7.19 -8.58 1.04
CA GLN A 181 8.50 -8.79 0.41
C GLN A 181 8.98 -10.24 0.52
N ASP A 182 8.76 -10.90 1.66
CA ASP A 182 9.04 -12.32 1.84
C ASP A 182 8.27 -13.17 0.81
N ARG A 183 7.00 -12.82 0.55
CA ARG A 183 6.20 -13.50 -0.47
C ARG A 183 6.71 -13.23 -1.89
N PHE A 184 7.15 -12.01 -2.19
CA PHE A 184 7.68 -11.66 -3.50
C PHE A 184 8.94 -12.48 -3.83
N GLN A 185 9.83 -12.64 -2.85
CA GLN A 185 11.04 -13.44 -3.01
C GLN A 185 10.75 -14.94 -3.20
N LYS A 186 9.74 -15.48 -2.50
CA LYS A 186 9.34 -16.89 -2.62
C LYS A 186 8.52 -17.20 -3.87
N ALA A 187 7.85 -16.19 -4.44
CA ALA A 187 6.96 -16.35 -5.59
C ALA A 187 7.70 -16.72 -6.87
N TRP A 188 8.95 -16.27 -7.02
CA TRP A 188 9.61 -16.22 -8.31
C TRP A 188 11.11 -16.46 -8.18
N SER A 189 11.68 -17.32 -9.00
CA SER A 189 13.14 -17.51 -9.04
C SER A 189 13.81 -16.28 -9.65
N VAL A 190 14.98 -15.92 -9.15
CA VAL A 190 15.73 -14.76 -9.63
C VAL A 190 16.52 -15.18 -10.88
N SER A 191 16.43 -14.42 -11.98
CA SER A 191 17.29 -14.65 -13.16
C SER A 191 18.65 -13.99 -12.99
N ASN A 192 19.56 -14.28 -13.93
CA ASN A 192 20.84 -13.60 -14.04
C ASN A 192 20.76 -12.20 -14.67
N ILE A 193 19.60 -11.79 -15.20
CA ILE A 193 19.39 -10.48 -15.85
C ILE A 193 18.38 -9.67 -15.05
N ILE A 194 18.91 -8.84 -14.15
CA ILE A 194 18.14 -8.02 -13.22
C ILE A 194 18.25 -6.55 -13.62
N SER A 195 17.13 -5.83 -13.53
CA SER A 195 17.04 -4.38 -13.66
C SER A 195 16.86 -3.73 -12.29
N PHE A 196 17.56 -2.61 -12.09
CA PHE A 196 17.41 -1.75 -10.92
C PHE A 196 16.86 -0.41 -11.38
N ASP A 197 15.71 -0.01 -10.83
CA ASP A 197 15.06 1.26 -11.19
C ASP A 197 14.46 1.98 -9.98
N GLU A 198 14.17 3.26 -10.18
CA GLU A 198 13.61 4.18 -9.20
C GLU A 198 12.12 4.42 -9.44
N GLY A 199 11.30 3.93 -8.50
CA GLY A 199 9.88 4.22 -8.40
C GLY A 199 9.60 5.45 -7.53
N VAL A 200 8.45 6.10 -7.77
CA VAL A 200 7.95 7.20 -6.93
C VAL A 200 6.53 6.90 -6.51
N LEU A 201 6.30 6.73 -5.21
CA LEU A 201 4.96 6.80 -4.65
C LEU A 201 4.59 8.25 -4.40
N HIS A 202 3.60 8.75 -5.13
CA HIS A 202 3.12 10.12 -4.95
C HIS A 202 2.69 10.36 -3.50
N ALA A 203 3.22 11.43 -2.89
CA ALA A 203 2.92 11.79 -1.50
C ALA A 203 2.41 13.23 -1.45
N THR A 204 1.09 13.37 -1.34
CA THR A 204 0.42 14.68 -1.27
C THR A 204 0.58 15.35 0.10
N SER A 205 0.63 14.55 1.18
CA SER A 205 0.72 15.09 2.54
C SER A 205 2.14 15.50 2.91
N LYS A 206 2.28 16.75 3.38
CA LYS A 206 3.53 17.28 3.97
C LYS A 206 3.95 16.53 5.25
N GLN A 207 3.03 15.84 5.92
CA GLN A 207 3.32 15.07 7.14
C GLN A 207 4.07 13.75 6.86
N THR A 208 4.20 13.38 5.58
CA THR A 208 4.92 12.17 5.17
C THR A 208 6.43 12.39 5.29
N GLY A 209 7.06 11.84 6.33
CA GLY A 209 8.49 12.05 6.62
C GLY A 209 9.49 11.48 5.59
N THR A 210 9.00 10.75 4.59
CA THR A 210 9.76 10.20 3.45
C THR A 210 9.55 10.97 2.15
N ARG A 211 8.75 12.05 2.18
CA ARG A 211 8.49 12.89 1.01
C ARG A 211 9.76 13.62 0.57
N MET A 212 10.08 13.50 -0.70
CA MET A 212 11.22 14.12 -1.37
C MET A 212 10.77 14.84 -2.63
N PHE A 213 11.54 15.85 -3.03
CA PHE A 213 11.42 16.48 -4.33
C PHE A 213 12.30 15.76 -5.36
N MET A 214 11.75 15.44 -6.52
CA MET A 214 12.42 14.78 -7.65
C MET A 214 12.02 15.54 -8.92
N SER A 215 12.93 16.36 -9.45
CA SER A 215 12.66 17.27 -10.58
C SER A 215 12.20 16.53 -11.85
N ASP A 216 12.76 15.34 -12.06
CA ASP A 216 12.69 14.64 -13.34
C ASP A 216 11.50 13.67 -13.42
N LYS A 217 10.69 13.58 -12.36
CA LYS A 217 9.55 12.65 -12.27
C LYS A 217 8.23 13.41 -12.50
N PRO A 218 7.23 12.81 -13.17
CA PRO A 218 5.94 13.46 -13.44
C PRO A 218 5.27 14.00 -12.17
N TYR A 219 5.30 13.19 -11.10
CA TYR A 219 4.94 13.60 -9.76
C TYR A 219 6.19 13.99 -8.97
N ARG A 220 6.51 15.29 -8.96
CA ARG A 220 7.76 15.79 -8.38
C ARG A 220 7.88 15.63 -6.87
N TYR A 221 6.79 15.36 -6.16
CA TYR A 221 6.81 15.17 -4.71
C TYR A 221 6.30 13.79 -4.34
N GLY A 222 7.17 12.97 -3.75
CA GLY A 222 6.82 11.60 -3.44
C GLY A 222 7.82 10.90 -2.53
N THR A 223 7.47 9.68 -2.14
CA THR A 223 8.38 8.75 -1.49
C THR A 223 9.14 8.00 -2.57
N LYS A 224 10.46 8.22 -2.64
CA LYS A 224 11.34 7.52 -3.57
C LYS A 224 11.51 6.06 -3.15
N MET A 225 11.45 5.16 -4.12
CA MET A 225 11.65 3.73 -3.94
C MET A 225 12.66 3.21 -4.95
N PHE A 226 13.46 2.23 -4.54
CA PHE A 226 14.29 1.43 -5.43
C PHE A 226 13.62 0.07 -5.62
N MET A 227 13.56 -0.37 -6.86
CA MET A 227 12.91 -1.61 -7.25
C MET A 227 13.95 -2.50 -7.93
N THR A 228 14.00 -3.76 -7.52
CA THR A 228 14.80 -4.79 -8.16
C THR A 228 13.84 -5.68 -8.91
N CYS A 229 13.89 -5.62 -10.24
CA CYS A 229 12.96 -6.32 -11.12
C CYS A 229 13.70 -7.24 -12.08
N ASP A 230 13.06 -8.32 -12.49
CA ASP A 230 13.55 -9.16 -13.58
C ASP A 230 13.37 -8.43 -14.91
N SER A 231 14.44 -8.35 -15.72
CA SER A 231 14.41 -7.55 -16.96
C SER A 231 13.55 -8.15 -18.06
N ARG A 232 13.21 -9.44 -17.99
CA ARG A 232 12.44 -10.14 -19.05
C ARG A 232 10.96 -10.22 -18.73
N THR A 233 10.63 -10.55 -17.49
CA THR A 233 9.25 -10.74 -17.02
C THR A 233 8.66 -9.48 -16.40
N ALA A 234 9.49 -8.44 -16.16
CA ALA A 234 9.15 -7.24 -15.40
C ALA A 234 8.70 -7.54 -13.96
N TYR A 235 8.93 -8.76 -13.44
CA TYR A 235 8.54 -9.14 -12.10
C TYR A 235 9.38 -8.41 -11.06
N CYS A 236 8.74 -7.82 -10.05
CA CYS A 236 9.45 -7.12 -8.97
C CYS A 236 9.80 -8.08 -7.83
N HIS A 237 11.09 -8.33 -7.61
CA HIS A 237 11.58 -9.19 -6.53
C HIS A 237 11.69 -8.46 -5.19
N ARG A 238 12.08 -7.17 -5.21
CA ARG A 238 12.32 -6.40 -3.99
C ARG A 238 11.98 -4.93 -4.18
N LEU A 239 11.40 -4.33 -3.13
CA LEU A 239 11.04 -2.92 -3.07
C LEU A 239 11.70 -2.30 -1.83
N MET A 240 12.55 -1.30 -2.02
CA MET A 240 13.23 -0.60 -0.94
C MET A 240 12.83 0.87 -0.92
N THR A 241 12.21 1.32 0.16
CA THR A 241 11.91 2.75 0.32
C THR A 241 13.14 3.52 0.76
N TYR A 242 13.42 4.64 0.08
CA TYR A 242 14.53 5.50 0.46
C TYR A 242 14.20 6.33 1.71
N LEU A 243 15.12 6.31 2.68
CA LEU A 243 15.00 7.06 3.92
C LEU A 243 16.17 8.03 4.08
N PHE A 244 15.91 9.32 3.90
CA PHE A 244 16.90 10.35 4.20
C PHE A 244 17.09 10.50 5.72
N TYR A 245 18.31 10.28 6.20
CA TYR A 245 18.74 10.56 7.58
C TYR A 245 19.84 11.62 7.54
N PRO A 246 19.63 12.82 8.11
CA PRO A 246 20.55 13.96 7.94
C PRO A 246 21.95 13.78 8.54
N ASN A 247 22.20 12.75 9.36
CA ASN A 247 23.47 12.55 10.07
C ASN A 247 24.09 11.14 9.88
N ILE A 248 23.63 10.34 8.91
CA ILE A 248 24.18 9.00 8.68
C ILE A 248 24.25 8.76 7.17
N LEU A 249 25.48 8.64 6.64
CA LEU A 249 25.76 8.04 5.33
C LEU A 249 24.96 6.74 5.22
N CYS A 250 23.98 6.72 4.31
CA CYS A 250 23.10 5.60 3.94
C CYS A 250 23.24 4.33 4.81
N ARG A 251 22.51 4.24 5.93
CA ARG A 251 22.27 2.94 6.55
C ARG A 251 21.20 2.21 5.74
N LYS A 252 21.61 1.11 5.09
CA LYS A 252 20.72 0.08 4.54
C LYS A 252 19.76 -0.34 5.65
N TYR A 253 18.47 -0.01 5.52
CA TYR A 253 17.43 -0.49 6.43
C TYR A 253 16.46 -1.36 5.65
N LEU A 254 16.80 -2.64 5.59
CA LEU A 254 15.94 -3.83 5.57
C LEU A 254 16.93 -5.02 5.53
N PRO A 255 17.12 -5.80 6.62
CA PRO A 255 17.61 -7.16 6.43
C PRO A 255 16.66 -7.88 5.48
#